data_AF-A0A544SSU6-F1
#
_entry.id   AF-A0A544SSU6-F1
#
_cell.length_a   1.000
_cell.length_b   1.000
_cell.length_c   1.000
_cell.angle_alpha   90.00
_cell.angle_beta   90.00
_cell.angle_gamma   90.00
#
_symmetry.space_group_name_H-M   'P 1'
#
loop_
_entity.id
_entity.type
_entity.pdbx_description
1 polymer ?
#
loop_
_entity_poly.entity_id
_entity_poly.type
_entity_poly.pdbx_seq_one_letter_code
_entity_poly.pdbx_strand_id
1 'polypeptide(L)'
;MGEKQRNVSALKQVAAINTDYVRSIERQENRKKAKKVRLFRRLAVFGIMSLALVGFLITTLINSNQTLEEKQLQKEKVTEELAKVQEEQEMLKLQISKLNDDEYIGKLLRKEYFLSEEGEIIFTLPDPKEK
;
A
#
# COMPACT_ATOMS: atom_id res chain seq x y z
N MET A 1 49.19 -43.92 34.49
CA MET A 1 48.67 -43.87 33.10
C MET A 1 49.01 -42.51 32.50
N GLY A 2 50.12 -42.36 31.78
CA GLY A 2 50.64 -41.03 31.42
C GLY A 2 51.68 -40.99 30.31
N GLU A 3 51.50 -41.76 29.23
CA GLU A 3 52.56 -41.91 28.21
C GLU A 3 52.19 -41.54 26.76
N LYS A 4 51.01 -40.96 26.48
CA LYS A 4 50.60 -40.74 25.07
C LYS A 4 50.82 -39.34 24.50
N GLN A 5 51.24 -38.34 25.27
CA GLN A 5 51.34 -36.94 24.79
C GLN A 5 52.76 -36.45 24.46
N ARG A 6 53.81 -37.23 24.71
CA ARG A 6 55.20 -36.76 24.53
C ARG A 6 55.78 -36.91 23.11
N ASN A 7 55.08 -37.59 22.19
CA ASN A 7 55.64 -37.98 20.88
C ASN A 7 55.12 -37.22 19.65
N VAL A 8 54.18 -36.27 19.80
CA VAL A 8 53.63 -35.53 18.64
C VAL A 8 54.49 -34.34 18.23
N SER A 9 55.28 -33.78 19.17
CA SER A 9 56.19 -32.65 18.89
C SER A 9 57.50 -33.08 18.20
N ALA A 10 57.98 -34.30 18.44
CA ALA A 10 59.24 -34.79 17.89
C ALA A 10 59.19 -35.03 16.38
N LEU A 11 58.03 -35.44 15.82
CA LEU A 11 57.86 -35.65 14.37
C LEU A 11 57.75 -34.34 13.56
N LYS A 12 57.45 -33.22 14.22
CA LYS A 12 57.36 -31.90 13.57
C LYS A 12 58.70 -31.17 13.50
N GLN A 13 59.75 -31.78 14.07
CA GLN A 13 61.10 -31.23 14.19
C GLN A 13 62.08 -31.84 13.17
N VAL A 14 61.58 -32.48 12.11
CA VAL A 14 62.42 -32.77 10.94
C VAL A 14 62.59 -31.46 10.19
N ALA A 15 63.82 -30.97 10.13
CA ALA A 15 64.20 -29.64 9.66
C ALA A 15 63.44 -29.24 8.39
N ALA A 16 62.58 -28.21 8.50
CA ALA A 16 62.03 -27.56 7.33
C ALA A 16 63.19 -27.15 6.43
N ILE A 17 63.10 -27.46 5.13
CA ILE A 17 64.09 -27.08 4.13
C ILE A 17 64.11 -25.55 4.07
N ASN A 18 65.03 -24.94 4.82
CA ASN A 18 65.21 -23.50 4.94
C ASN A 18 65.97 -22.94 3.72
N THR A 19 65.41 -23.16 2.54
CA THR A 19 65.97 -22.66 1.28
C THR A 19 65.19 -21.44 0.81
N ASP A 20 65.88 -20.46 0.25
CA ASP A 20 65.25 -19.23 -0.26
C ASP A 20 64.19 -19.52 -1.34
N TYR A 21 64.34 -20.61 -2.09
CA TYR A 21 63.33 -21.08 -3.03
C TYR A 21 62.00 -21.44 -2.34
N VAL A 22 62.00 -22.28 -1.32
CA VAL A 22 60.80 -22.68 -0.56
C VAL A 22 60.12 -21.45 0.04
N ARG A 23 60.92 -20.56 0.64
CA ARG A 23 60.45 -19.29 1.20
C ARG A 23 59.82 -18.38 0.15
N SER A 24 60.33 -18.38 -1.09
CA SER A 24 59.76 -17.61 -2.20
C SER A 24 58.40 -18.15 -2.64
N ILE A 25 58.24 -19.48 -2.70
CA ILE A 25 56.98 -20.14 -3.05
C ILE A 25 55.93 -19.87 -1.96
N GLU A 26 56.27 -20.05 -0.68
CA GLU A 26 55.37 -19.74 0.44
C GLU A 26 54.93 -18.27 0.45
N ARG A 27 55.86 -17.33 0.20
CA ARG A 27 55.52 -15.90 0.07
C ARG A 27 54.56 -15.67 -1.10
N GLN A 28 54.76 -16.33 -2.25
CA GLN A 28 53.87 -16.20 -3.40
C GLN A 28 52.48 -16.78 -3.10
N GLU A 29 52.39 -17.95 -2.47
CA GLU A 29 51.12 -18.54 -2.06
C GLU A 29 50.38 -17.68 -1.04
N ASN A 30 51.08 -17.17 -0.02
CA ASN A 30 50.50 -16.29 0.98
C ASN A 30 50.02 -14.97 0.37
N ARG A 31 50.74 -14.41 -0.59
CA ARG A 31 50.29 -13.23 -1.37
C ARG A 31 49.03 -13.54 -2.18
N LYS A 32 48.94 -14.71 -2.82
CA LYS A 32 47.74 -15.14 -3.57
C LYS A 32 46.54 -15.34 -2.63
N LYS A 33 46.72 -15.99 -1.48
CA LYS A 33 45.69 -16.17 -0.45
C LYS A 33 45.20 -14.82 0.10
N ALA A 34 46.12 -13.92 0.45
CA ALA A 34 45.78 -12.59 0.92
C ALA A 34 45.00 -11.76 -0.13
N LYS A 35 45.35 -11.86 -1.41
CA LYS A 35 44.59 -11.24 -2.50
C LYS A 35 43.17 -11.79 -2.59
N LYS A 36 42.99 -13.12 -2.51
CA LYS A 36 41.65 -13.75 -2.51
C LYS A 36 40.81 -13.28 -1.32
N VAL A 37 41.37 -13.29 -0.11
CA VAL A 37 40.65 -12.83 1.10
C VAL A 37 40.22 -11.36 0.98
N ARG A 38 41.08 -10.49 0.44
CA ARG A 38 40.74 -9.08 0.19
C ARG A 38 39.60 -8.94 -0.82
N LEU A 39 39.60 -9.74 -1.88
CA LEU A 39 38.53 -9.76 -2.88
C LEU A 39 37.20 -10.21 -2.26
N PHE A 40 37.18 -11.34 -1.57
CA PHE A 40 35.96 -11.85 -0.91
C PHE A 40 35.45 -10.89 0.16
N ARG A 41 36.32 -10.22 0.91
CA ARG A 41 35.91 -9.20 1.88
C ARG A 41 35.22 -8.02 1.19
N ARG A 42 35.74 -7.54 0.06
CA ARG A 42 35.08 -6.48 -0.72
C ARG A 42 33.73 -6.95 -1.26
N LEU A 43 33.69 -8.15 -1.82
CA LEU A 43 32.47 -8.72 -2.39
C LEU A 43 31.39 -8.96 -1.33
N ALA A 44 31.77 -9.37 -0.11
CA ALA A 44 30.86 -9.52 1.02
C ALA A 44 30.24 -8.18 1.44
N VAL A 45 31.04 -7.11 1.48
CA VAL A 45 30.52 -5.76 1.78
C VAL A 45 29.52 -5.31 0.71
N PHE A 46 29.83 -5.50 -0.58
CA PHE A 46 28.88 -5.21 -1.66
C PHE A 46 27.63 -6.09 -1.60
N GLY A 47 27.76 -7.38 -1.24
CA GLY A 47 26.63 -8.28 -1.06
C GLY A 47 25.69 -7.84 0.06
N ILE A 48 26.25 -7.46 1.22
CA ILE A 48 25.47 -6.92 2.34
C ILE A 48 24.78 -5.61 1.94
N MET A 49 25.50 -4.70 1.28
CA MET A 49 24.93 -3.45 0.79
C MET A 49 23.79 -3.69 -0.19
N SER A 50 23.97 -4.62 -1.14
CA SER A 50 22.94 -4.99 -2.11
C SER A 50 21.71 -5.59 -1.43
N LEU A 51 21.90 -6.46 -0.44
CA LEU A 51 20.80 -7.03 0.33
C LEU A 51 20.04 -5.96 1.13
N ALA A 52 20.74 -5.00 1.71
CA ALA A 52 20.12 -3.88 2.41
C ALA A 52 19.29 -3.00 1.45
N LEU A 53 19.82 -2.71 0.26
CA LEU A 53 19.09 -1.96 -0.78
C LEU A 53 17.84 -2.72 -1.25
N VAL A 54 17.96 -4.02 -1.52
CA VAL A 54 16.82 -4.84 -1.92
C VAL A 54 15.78 -4.90 -0.79
N GLY A 55 16.21 -5.08 0.46
CA GLY A 55 15.32 -5.04 1.62
C GLY A 55 14.56 -3.72 1.73
N PHE A 56 15.25 -2.60 1.56
CA PHE A 56 14.65 -1.26 1.55
C PHE A 56 13.65 -1.06 0.41
N LEU A 57 13.95 -1.57 -0.79
CA LEU A 57 13.03 -1.51 -1.93
C LEU A 57 11.76 -2.34 -1.67
N ILE A 58 11.90 -3.53 -1.11
CA ILE A 58 10.76 -4.40 -0.78
C ILE A 58 9.84 -3.73 0.24
N THR A 59 10.38 -3.17 1.33
CA THR A 59 9.56 -2.48 2.35
C THR A 59 8.86 -1.26 1.77
N THR A 60 9.55 -0.49 0.92
CA THR A 60 8.96 0.67 0.23
C THR A 60 7.80 0.26 -0.68
N LEU A 61 7.94 -0.87 -1.38
CA LEU A 61 6.92 -1.38 -2.30
C LEU A 61 5.67 -1.88 -1.55
N ILE A 62 5.84 -2.58 -0.43
CA ILE A 62 4.73 -3.02 0.43
C ILE A 62 3.96 -1.80 0.97
N ASN A 63 4.68 -0.81 1.52
CA ASN A 63 4.05 0.40 2.06
C ASN A 63 3.31 1.20 0.97
N SER A 64 3.86 1.24 -0.25
CA SER A 64 3.23 1.93 -1.39
C SER A 64 1.92 1.26 -1.81
N ASN A 65 1.86 -0.08 -1.80
CA ASN A 65 0.63 -0.83 -2.11
C ASN A 65 -0.46 -0.63 -1.06
N GLN A 66 -0.12 -0.65 0.23
CA GLN A 66 -1.09 -0.38 1.30
C GLN A 66 -1.69 1.03 1.18
N THR A 67 -0.85 2.02 0.88
CA THR A 67 -1.30 3.39 0.68
C THR A 67 -2.18 3.54 -0.58
N LEU A 68 -1.96 2.70 -1.60
CA LEU A 68 -2.77 2.69 -2.82
C LEU A 68 -4.16 2.12 -2.59
N GLU A 69 -4.27 1.00 -1.87
CA GLU A 69 -5.55 0.37 -1.54
C GLU A 69 -6.41 1.28 -0.66
N GLU A 70 -5.81 1.90 0.36
CA GLU A 70 -6.50 2.86 1.21
C GLU A 70 -6.99 4.08 0.41
N LYS A 71 -6.17 4.61 -0.51
CA LYS A 71 -6.56 5.71 -1.40
C LYS A 71 -7.67 5.32 -2.37
N GLN A 72 -7.68 4.07 -2.87
CA GLN A 72 -8.76 3.58 -3.73
C GLN A 72 -10.08 3.50 -2.97
N LEU A 73 -10.07 2.94 -1.76
CA LEU A 73 -11.26 2.85 -0.90
C LEU A 73 -11.79 4.24 -0.53
N GLN A 74 -10.90 5.17 -0.17
CA GLN A 74 -11.28 6.56 0.11
C GLN A 74 -11.88 7.23 -1.13
N LYS A 75 -11.28 7.03 -2.31
CA LYS A 75 -11.81 7.56 -3.57
C LYS A 75 -13.22 7.03 -3.84
N GLU A 76 -13.44 5.74 -3.69
CA GLU A 76 -14.75 5.12 -3.91
C GLU A 76 -15.81 5.68 -2.97
N LYS A 77 -15.52 5.79 -1.66
CA LYS A 77 -16.40 6.40 -0.68
C LYS A 77 -16.74 7.85 -1.02
N VAL A 78 -15.74 8.65 -1.37
CA VAL A 78 -15.94 10.07 -1.74
C VAL A 78 -16.76 10.18 -3.02
N THR A 79 -16.57 9.29 -4.00
CA THR A 79 -17.38 9.30 -5.23
C THR A 79 -18.83 8.91 -4.97
N GLU A 80 -19.08 7.97 -4.06
CA GLU A 80 -20.43 7.59 -3.67
C GLU A 80 -21.13 8.73 -2.91
N GLU A 81 -20.43 9.37 -1.98
CA GLU A 81 -20.95 10.53 -1.24
C GLU A 81 -21.23 11.72 -2.16
N LEU A 82 -20.33 11.98 -3.12
CA LEU A 82 -20.55 13.01 -4.14
C LEU A 82 -21.81 12.74 -4.95
N ALA A 83 -22.01 11.49 -5.39
CA ALA A 83 -23.18 11.11 -6.17
C ALA A 83 -24.49 11.32 -5.38
N LYS A 84 -24.51 10.93 -4.10
CA LYS A 84 -25.66 11.16 -3.20
C LYS A 84 -25.97 12.64 -3.04
N VAL A 85 -24.95 13.46 -2.76
CA VAL A 85 -25.12 14.91 -2.60
C VAL A 85 -25.58 15.57 -3.90
N GLN A 86 -25.11 15.11 -5.05
CA GLN A 86 -25.58 15.61 -6.36
C GLN A 86 -27.04 15.26 -6.61
N GLU A 87 -27.46 14.03 -6.32
CA GLU A 87 -28.85 13.61 -6.45
C GLU A 87 -29.77 14.42 -5.52
N GLU A 88 -29.36 14.61 -4.27
CA GLU A 88 -30.08 15.49 -3.32
C GLU A 88 -30.15 16.93 -3.83
N GLN A 89 -29.06 17.46 -4.39
CA GLN A 89 -29.03 18.80 -4.96
C GLN A 89 -30.01 18.94 -6.13
N GLU A 90 -30.06 17.97 -7.04
CA GLU A 90 -30.99 17.97 -8.18
C GLU A 90 -32.45 17.87 -7.72
N MET A 91 -32.74 16.98 -6.78
CA MET A 91 -34.05 16.86 -6.14
C MET A 91 -34.50 18.18 -5.50
N LEU A 92 -33.62 18.82 -4.72
CA LEU A 92 -33.92 20.09 -4.08
C LEU A 92 -34.12 21.21 -5.10
N LYS A 93 -33.31 21.28 -6.17
CA LYS A 93 -33.52 22.23 -7.28
C LYS A 93 -34.88 22.04 -7.93
N LEU A 94 -35.29 20.79 -8.17
CA LEU A 94 -36.58 20.47 -8.76
C LEU A 94 -37.73 20.86 -7.83
N GLN A 95 -37.59 20.65 -6.51
CA GLN A 95 -38.57 21.11 -5.52
C GLN A 95 -38.67 22.64 -5.51
N ILE A 96 -37.54 23.36 -5.51
CA ILE A 96 -37.51 24.82 -5.58
C ILE A 96 -38.21 25.30 -6.87
N SER A 97 -37.94 24.66 -8.01
CA SER A 97 -38.60 25.00 -9.27
C SER A 97 -40.12 24.82 -9.19
N LYS A 98 -40.60 23.74 -8.59
CA LYS A 98 -42.03 23.50 -8.37
C LYS A 98 -42.64 24.51 -7.43
N LEU A 99 -41.94 24.86 -6.35
CA LEU A 99 -42.39 25.84 -5.36
C LEU A 99 -42.47 27.27 -5.91
N ASN A 100 -41.72 27.60 -6.96
CA ASN A 100 -41.79 28.90 -7.64
C ASN A 100 -42.74 28.90 -8.86
N ASP A 101 -43.41 27.79 -9.14
CA ASP A 101 -44.33 27.66 -10.26
C ASP A 101 -45.78 27.88 -9.76
N ASP A 102 -46.37 29.00 -10.16
CA ASP A 102 -47.73 29.39 -9.79
C ASP A 102 -48.78 28.33 -10.19
N GLU A 103 -48.58 27.62 -11.31
CA GLU A 103 -49.48 26.55 -11.75
C GLU A 103 -49.39 25.33 -10.81
N TYR A 104 -48.19 25.00 -10.36
CA TYR A 104 -47.97 23.93 -9.38
C TYR A 104 -48.56 24.28 -8.01
N ILE A 105 -48.38 25.52 -7.55
CA ILE A 105 -49.00 26.02 -6.31
C ILE A 105 -50.52 25.95 -6.42
N GLY A 106 -51.09 26.39 -7.54
CA GLY A 106 -52.54 26.31 -7.80
C GLY A 106 -53.07 24.87 -7.78
N LYS A 107 -52.33 23.90 -8.35
CA LYS A 107 -52.68 22.47 -8.27
C LYS A 107 -52.63 21.94 -6.84
N LEU A 108 -51.63 22.36 -6.05
CA LEU A 108 -51.51 21.98 -4.65
C LEU A 108 -52.67 22.53 -3.81
N LEU A 109 -53.03 23.80 -4.00
CA LEU A 109 -54.16 24.44 -3.31
C LEU A 109 -55.49 23.77 -3.65
N ARG A 110 -55.74 23.45 -4.93
CA ARG A 110 -56.93 22.69 -5.36
C ARG A 110 -56.99 21.30 -4.73
N LYS A 111 -55.84 20.61 -4.62
CA LYS A 111 -55.78 19.22 -4.13
C LYS A 111 -55.86 19.11 -2.61
N GLU A 112 -55.06 19.89 -1.88
CA GLU A 112 -54.89 19.75 -0.43
C GLU A 112 -55.84 20.65 0.37
N TYR A 113 -56.24 21.79 -0.21
CA TYR A 113 -57.06 22.80 0.46
C TYR A 113 -58.41 23.05 -0.21
N PHE A 114 -58.74 22.32 -1.28
CA PHE A 114 -59.96 22.49 -2.07
C PHE A 114 -60.22 23.96 -2.44
N LEU A 115 -59.16 24.71 -2.75
CA LEU A 115 -59.25 26.10 -3.17
C LEU A 115 -59.59 26.15 -4.67
N SER A 116 -60.56 26.96 -5.08
CA SER A 116 -60.94 27.15 -6.49
C SER A 116 -61.01 28.63 -6.84
N GLU A 117 -60.73 28.97 -8.10
CA GLU A 117 -60.80 30.35 -8.59
C GLU A 117 -62.25 30.79 -8.85
N GLU A 118 -62.46 32.10 -9.05
CA GLU A 118 -63.79 32.66 -9.33
C GLU A 118 -64.40 32.04 -10.59
N GLY A 119 -65.52 31.32 -10.42
CA GLY A 119 -66.23 30.64 -11.51
C GLY A 119 -65.94 29.13 -11.64
N GLU A 120 -65.03 28.55 -10.84
CA GLU A 120 -64.80 27.10 -10.78
C GLU A 120 -65.81 26.41 -9.80
N ILE A 121 -66.24 25.18 -10.12
CA ILE A 121 -67.15 24.37 -9.28
C ILE A 121 -66.41 23.11 -8.79
N ILE A 122 -66.35 22.92 -7.46
CA ILE A 122 -65.68 21.77 -6.83
C ILE A 122 -66.65 20.60 -6.68
N PHE A 123 -66.25 19.42 -7.16
CA PHE A 123 -66.98 18.17 -6.94
C PHE A 123 -66.19 17.25 -5.99
N THR A 124 -66.72 17.01 -4.79
CA THR A 124 -66.15 16.03 -3.85
C THR A 124 -66.75 14.65 -4.13
N LEU A 125 -65.93 13.72 -4.59
CA LEU A 125 -66.32 12.32 -4.72
C LEU A 125 -66.15 11.60 -3.36
N PRO A 126 -67.10 10.75 -2.94
CA PRO A 126 -66.95 9.97 -1.73
C PRO A 126 -65.76 9.01 -1.85
N ASP A 127 -64.90 8.99 -0.84
CA ASP A 127 -63.66 8.20 -0.84
C ASP A 127 -64.01 6.70 -0.77
N PRO A 128 -63.59 5.86 -1.74
CA PRO A 128 -63.91 4.43 -1.75
C PRO A 128 -63.33 3.63 -0.57
N LYS A 129 -62.53 4.27 0.29
CA LYS A 129 -61.93 3.65 1.49
C LYS A 129 -62.71 3.88 2.79
N GLU A 130 -63.79 4.67 2.77
CA GLU A 130 -64.71 4.77 3.90
C GLU A 130 -65.94 3.87 3.68
N LYS A 131 -65.77 2.57 3.96
CA LYS A 131 -66.86 1.65 4.32
C LYS A 131 -66.39 0.65 5.35
#